data_AF-A0A7N1A533-F1
#
_entry.id   AF-A0A7N1A533-F1
#
_cell.length_a   1.000
_cell.length_b   1.000
_cell.length_c   1.000
_cell.angle_alpha   90.00
_cell.angle_beta   90.00
_cell.angle_gamma   90.00
#
_symmetry.space_group_name_H-M   'P 1'
#
loop_
_entity.id
_entity.type
_entity.pdbx_description
1 polymer ?
#
loop_
_entity_poly.entity_id
_entity_poly.type
_entity_poly.pdbx_seq_one_letter_code
_entity_poly.pdbx_strand_id
1 'polypeptide(L)' 'MSSSGYTVEVTNLSPAAIEKDVNDFFAFCGPIELVEIIRHGDLGCTAYVTFKDPYALETALFLNVSSWLLHEILSQASN' A
#
# COMPACT_ATOMS: atom_id res chain seq x y z
N MET A 1 -1.24 -5.64 -21.86
CA MET A 1 -2.39 -6.34 -21.28
C MET A 1 -2.66 -5.65 -19.96
N SER A 2 -3.44 -4.58 -20.01
CA SER A 2 -3.66 -3.69 -18.86
C SER A 2 -4.99 -4.07 -18.25
N SER A 3 -5.02 -5.14 -17.45
CA SER A 3 -6.10 -5.27 -16.49
C SER A 3 -5.90 -4.14 -15.49
N SER A 4 -6.62 -3.04 -15.68
CA SER A 4 -6.79 -1.98 -14.69
C SER A 4 -7.58 -2.53 -13.50
N GLY A 5 -7.08 -3.59 -12.88
CA GLY A 5 -7.53 -4.05 -11.57
C GLY A 5 -7.11 -2.97 -10.58
N TYR A 6 -7.93 -2.76 -9.56
CA TYR A 6 -7.70 -1.75 -8.55
C TYR A 6 -6.56 -2.19 -7.62
N THR A 7 -5.36 -2.34 -8.16
CA THR A 7 -4.21 -2.95 -7.51
C THR A 7 -3.26 -1.87 -7.00
N VAL A 8 -3.01 -1.89 -5.70
CA VAL A 8 -2.01 -1.06 -5.03
C VAL A 8 -0.74 -1.87 -4.85
N GLU A 9 0.38 -1.27 -5.23
CA GLU A 9 1.70 -1.76 -4.82
C GLU A 9 2.13 -1.04 -3.54
N VAL A 10 2.45 -1.81 -2.51
CA VAL A 10 2.91 -1.34 -1.21
C VAL A 10 4.32 -1.86 -1.02
N THR A 11 5.30 -1.01 -1.31
CA THR A 11 6.72 -1.31 -1.09
C THR A 11 7.16 -0.92 0.31
N ASN A 12 8.35 -1.39 0.72
CA ASN A 12 8.96 -1.05 2.01
C ASN A 12 8.13 -1.51 3.24
N LEU A 13 7.39 -2.61 3.09
CA LEU A 13 6.75 -3.24 4.23
C LEU A 13 7.79 -3.88 5.14
N SER A 14 7.53 -3.82 6.44
CA SER A 14 8.34 -4.52 7.44
C SER A 14 8.45 -6.01 7.09
N PRO A 15 9.61 -6.65 7.32
CA PRO A 15 9.80 -8.08 7.05
C PRO A 15 8.88 -8.97 7.90
N ALA A 16 8.35 -8.45 9.00
CA ALA A 16 7.34 -9.10 9.84
C ALA A 16 5.91 -9.00 9.29
N ALA A 17 5.67 -8.19 8.25
CA ALA A 17 4.35 -8.03 7.68
C ALA A 17 3.87 -9.35 7.05
N ILE A 18 2.65 -9.73 7.40
CA ILE A 18 1.95 -10.89 6.86
C ILE A 18 0.71 -10.44 6.09
N GLU A 19 0.19 -11.33 5.26
CA GLU A 19 -0.98 -11.06 4.42
C GLU A 19 -2.17 -10.57 5.25
N LYS A 20 -2.32 -11.10 6.46
CA LYS A 20 -3.38 -10.69 7.40
C LYS A 20 -3.23 -9.24 7.86
N ASP A 21 -2.03 -8.78 8.21
CA ASP A 21 -1.80 -7.38 8.61
C ASP A 21 -2.13 -6.43 7.46
N VAL A 22 -1.64 -6.77 6.26
CA VAL A 22 -1.95 -6.00 5.04
C VAL A 22 -3.46 -5.99 4.79
N ASN A 23 -4.10 -7.16 4.87
CA ASN A 23 -5.54 -7.29 4.68
C ASN A 23 -6.34 -6.48 5.70
N ASP A 24 -6.01 -6.55 6.99
CA ASP A 24 -6.71 -5.82 8.06
C ASP A 24 -6.57 -4.30 7.89
N PHE A 25 -5.36 -3.84 7.54
CA PHE A 25 -5.08 -2.42 7.30
C PHE A 25 -5.86 -1.88 6.09
N PHE A 26 -5.90 -2.64 5.00
CA PHE A 26 -6.61 -2.26 3.78
C PHE A 26 -8.10 -2.60 3.80
N ALA A 27 -8.56 -3.47 4.69
CA ALA A 27 -9.98 -3.76 4.90
C ALA A 27 -10.72 -2.53 5.42
N PHE A 28 -10.00 -1.61 6.08
CA PHE A 28 -10.52 -0.28 6.43
C PHE A 28 -10.83 0.58 5.19
N CYS A 29 -10.06 0.41 4.11
CA CYS A 29 -10.29 1.12 2.85
C CYS A 29 -11.42 0.47 2.03
N GLY A 30 -11.57 -0.85 2.09
CA GLY A 30 -12.68 -1.57 1.48
C GLY A 30 -12.40 -3.05 1.21
N PRO A 31 -13.31 -3.75 0.50
CA PRO A 31 -13.18 -5.18 0.25
C PRO A 31 -12.02 -5.48 -0.71
N ILE A 32 -11.09 -6.29 -0.21
CA ILE A 32 -9.91 -6.74 -0.94
C ILE A 32 -10.25 -8.03 -1.68
N GLU A 33 -9.89 -8.09 -2.96
CA GLU A 33 -10.08 -9.27 -3.80
C GLU A 33 -8.87 -10.20 -3.73
N LEU A 34 -7.67 -9.65 -3.74
CA LEU A 34 -6.42 -10.42 -3.72
C LEU A 34 -5.32 -9.67 -2.97
N VAL A 35 -4.53 -10.39 -2.18
CA VAL A 35 -3.29 -9.87 -1.60
C VAL A 35 -2.16 -10.83 -1.98
N GLU A 36 -1.11 -10.30 -2.59
CA GLU A 36 0.10 -11.05 -2.90
C GLU A 36 1.30 -10.37 -2.23
N ILE A 37 2.01 -11.09 -1.36
CA ILE A 37 3.22 -10.56 -0.71
C ILE A 37 4.46 -11.19 -1.33
N ILE A 38 5.32 -10.35 -1.88
CA ILE A 38 6.62 -10.73 -2.40
C ILE A 38 7.68 -10.27 -1.41
N ARG A 39 8.39 -11.22 -0.80
CA ARG A 39 9.48 -10.92 0.13
C ARG A 39 10.80 -10.85 -0.64
N HIS A 40 11.47 -9.69 -0.58
CA HIS A 40 12.73 -9.45 -1.27
C HIS A 40 13.94 -9.58 -0.31
N GLY A 41 13.97 -10.69 0.45
CA GLY A 41 15.07 -11.00 1.38
C GLY A 41 15.31 -9.88 2.41
N ASP A 42 16.55 -9.37 2.46
CA ASP A 42 16.99 -8.30 3.37
C ASP A 42 16.53 -6.89 2.98
N LEU A 43 15.96 -6.70 1.78
CA LEU A 43 15.57 -5.36 1.28
C LEU A 43 14.14 -4.96 1.66
N GLY A 44 13.37 -5.86 2.27
CA GLY A 44 11.99 -5.62 2.71
C GLY A 44 10.96 -6.47 1.96
N CYS A 45 9.68 -6.21 2.23
CA CYS A 45 8.55 -6.87 1.59
C CYS A 45 7.78 -5.89 0.71
N THR A 46 7.26 -6.40 -0.41
CA THR A 46 6.33 -5.69 -1.28
C THR A 46 5.01 -6.45 -1.28
N ALA A 47 3.90 -5.77 -1.04
CA ALA A 47 2.56 -6.35 -1.17
C ALA A 47 1.83 -5.73 -2.36
N TYR A 48 1.15 -6.58 -3.11
CA TYR A 48 0.22 -6.21 -4.16
C TYR A 48 -1.18 -6.49 -3.65
N VAL A 49 -1.95 -5.43 -3.43
CA VAL A 49 -3.31 -5.50 -2.90
C VAL A 49 -4.26 -5.12 -4.01
N THR A 50 -4.98 -6.09 -4.55
CA THR A 50 -6.04 -5.86 -5.53
C THR A 50 -7.36 -5.70 -4.82
N PHE A 51 -7.96 -4.52 -4.95
CA PHE A 51 -9.28 -4.23 -4.44
C PHE A 51 -10.36 -4.64 -5.42
N LYS A 52 -11.53 -4.97 -4.87
CA LYS A 52 -12.73 -5.22 -5.65
C LYS A 52 -13.40 -3.92 -6.12
N ASP A 53 -13.19 -2.85 -5.36
CA ASP A 53 -13.85 -1.56 -5.56
C ASP A 53 -12.84 -0.43 -5.82
N PRO A 54 -13.10 0.46 -6.80
CA PRO A 54 -12.26 1.63 -7.08
C PRO A 54 -12.16 2.59 -5.89
N TYR A 55 -13.22 2.71 -5.10
CA TYR A 55 -13.27 3.58 -3.92
C TYR A 55 -12.24 3.16 -2.85
N ALA A 56 -12.00 1.86 -2.71
CA ALA A 56 -11.02 1.35 -1.75
C ALA A 56 -9.60 1.72 -2.17
N LEU A 57 -9.32 1.66 -3.48
CA LEU A 57 -8.05 2.12 -4.07
C LEU A 57 -7.83 3.62 -3.84
N GLU A 58 -8.83 4.46 -4.10
CA GLU A 58 -8.71 5.92 -3.90
C GLU A 58 -8.45 6.26 -2.42
N THR A 59 -9.11 5.57 -1.50
CA THR A 59 -8.91 5.76 -0.05
C THR A 59 -7.50 5.32 0.38
N ALA A 60 -7.03 4.19 -0.12
CA ALA A 60 -5.68 3.68 0.15
C ALA A 60 -4.59 4.65 -0.37
N LEU A 61 -4.78 5.20 -1.59
CA LEU A 61 -3.90 6.23 -2.15
C LEU A 61 -3.90 7.50 -1.29
N PHE A 62 -5.07 7.93 -0.84
CA PHE A 62 -5.21 9.12 0.01
C PHE A 62 -4.45 8.96 1.35
N LEU A 63 -4.50 7.78 1.96
CA LEU A 63 -3.75 7.46 3.17
C LEU A 63 -2.23 7.45 2.93
N ASN A 64 -1.77 6.90 1.80
CA ASN A 64 -0.35 6.88 1.45
C ASN A 64 0.22 8.28 1.21
N VAL A 65 -0.50 9.14 0.47
CA VAL A 65 -0.04 10.52 0.17
C VAL A 65 0.16 11.33 1.45
N SER A 66 -0.66 11.10 2.48
CA SER A 66 -0.57 11.83 3.76
C SER A 66 0.74 11.59 4.50
N SER A 67 1.34 10.39 4.39
CA SER A 67 2.62 10.07 5.04
C SER A 67 3.83 10.59 4.24
N TRP A 68 3.78 10.55 2.91
CA TRP A 68 4.88 11.01 2.06
C TRP A 68 4.98 12.54 2.00
N LEU A 69 3.85 13.24 1.96
CA LEU A 69 3.84 14.70 1.87
C LEU A 69 4.34 15.37 3.16
N LEU A 70 4.16 14.73 4.33
CA LEU A 70 4.70 15.24 5.60
C LEU A 70 6.23 15.16 5.66
N HIS A 71 6.85 14.10 5.13
CA HIS A 71 8.31 13.98 5.09
C HIS A 71 8.95 14.95 4.07
N GLU A 72 8.38 15.10 2.87
CA GLU A 72 8.92 16.03 1.88
C GLU A 72 8.76 17.50 2.31
N ILE A 73 7.59 17.90 2.85
CA ILE A 73 7.38 19.29 3.29
C ILE A 73 8.30 19.66 4.46
N LEU A 74 8.51 18.75 5.43
CA LEU A 74 9.45 19.00 6.54
C LEU A 74 10.91 19.01 6.07
N SER A 75 11.27 18.20 5.07
CA SER A 75 12.62 18.20 4.47
C SER A 75 12.89 19.46 3.65
N GLN A 76 11.90 19.98 2.93
CA GLN A 76 12.04 21.19 2.11
C GLN A 76 11.96 22.48 2.94
N ALA A 77 11.28 22.48 4.09
CA ALA A 77 11.23 23.64 4.99
C ALA A 77 12.51 23.87 5.81
N SER A 78 13.47 22.93 5.78
CA SER A 78 14.78 23.05 6.43
C SER A 78 15.93 23.41 5.47
N ASN A 79 15.65 23.80 4.23
CA ASN A 79 16.67 24.28 3.28
C ASN A 79 16.42 25.73 2.85
#